data_AF-A0A1M7V1C2-F1
#
_entry.id   AF-A0A1M7V1C2-F1
#
_cell.length_a   1.000
_cell.length_b   1.000
_cell.length_c   1.000
_cell.angle_alpha   90.00
_cell.angle_beta   90.00
_cell.angle_gamma   90.00
#
_symmetry.space_group_name_H-M   'P 1'
#
loop_
_entity.id
_entity.type
_entity.pdbx_description
1 polymer ?
#
loop_
_entity_poly.entity_id
_entity_poly.type
_entity_poly.pdbx_seq_one_letter_code
_entity_poly.pdbx_strand_id
1 'polypeptide(L)'
;MSATIAAEFDAIDALAAELAGLAAELAGEAQLCRSTAVSLGTAVSGPAGEGAGAAGSGWGTALELLGQQTGALAATLSAAVDSYRAADAALADRVLAGRHTPAVR
;
A
#
# COMPACT_ATOMS: atom_id res chain seq x y z
N MET A 1 -5.41 22.16 18.69
CA MET A 1 -3.97 22.32 18.39
C MET A 1 -3.75 21.84 16.97
N SER A 2 -3.39 22.71 16.03
CA SER A 2 -3.01 22.31 14.68
C SER A 2 -1.53 21.95 14.72
N ALA A 3 -1.19 20.67 14.68
CA ALA A 3 0.20 20.26 14.49
C ALA A 3 0.56 20.59 13.04
N THR A 4 1.55 21.46 12.83
CA THR A 4 2.09 21.72 11.50
C THR A 4 2.74 20.43 11.02
N ILE A 5 2.08 19.71 10.12
CA ILE A 5 2.66 18.53 9.49
C ILE A 5 3.69 19.05 8.49
N ALA A 6 4.96 19.02 8.86
CA ALA A 6 6.05 19.09 7.89
C ALA A 6 6.12 17.72 7.20
N ALA A 7 5.22 17.48 6.25
CA ALA A 7 5.21 16.27 5.44
C ALA A 7 6.08 16.50 4.21
N GLU A 8 7.11 15.68 4.05
CA GLU A 8 7.82 15.55 2.79
C GLU A 8 6.97 14.69 1.86
N PHE A 9 6.02 15.33 1.16
CA PHE A 9 5.03 14.62 0.32
C PHE A 9 5.68 13.71 -0.72
N ASP A 10 6.82 14.10 -1.28
CA ASP A 10 7.55 13.30 -2.25
C ASP A 10 8.15 12.03 -1.60
N ALA A 11 8.59 12.10 -0.34
CA ALA A 11 9.04 10.92 0.41
C ALA A 11 7.86 10.01 0.78
N ILE A 12 6.68 10.58 1.05
CA ILE A 12 5.46 9.79 1.30
C ILE A 12 5.01 9.07 0.02
N ASP A 13 5.04 9.74 -1.14
CA ASP A 13 4.76 9.13 -2.44
C ASP A 13 5.77 8.01 -2.76
N ALA A 14 7.06 8.25 -2.50
CA ALA A 14 8.10 7.24 -2.69
C ALA A 14 7.86 6.01 -1.80
N LEU A 15 7.57 6.22 -0.51
CA LEU A 15 7.21 5.14 0.41
C LEU A 15 5.95 4.40 -0.04
N ALA A 16 4.92 5.11 -0.51
CA ALA A 16 3.71 4.50 -1.03
C ALA A 16 4.00 3.60 -2.24
N ALA A 17 4.89 4.04 -3.15
CA ALA A 17 5.33 3.23 -4.28
C ALA A 17 6.12 1.99 -3.83
N GLU A 18 7.02 2.12 -2.86
CA GLU A 18 7.76 0.99 -2.28
C GLU A 18 6.81 -0.04 -1.64
N LEU A 19 5.82 0.42 -0.87
CA LEU A 19 4.81 -0.44 -0.26
C LEU A 19 3.93 -1.13 -1.31
N ALA A 20 3.57 -0.43 -2.40
CA ALA A 20 2.85 -1.05 -3.50
C ALA A 20 3.68 -2.14 -4.20
N GLY A 21 4.99 -1.91 -4.38
CA GLY A 21 5.93 -2.91 -4.87
C GLY A 21 6.00 -4.13 -3.95
N LEU A 22 6.19 -3.90 -2.64
CA LEU A 22 6.22 -4.96 -1.63
C LEU A 22 4.90 -5.77 -1.61
N ALA A 23 3.75 -5.11 -1.75
CA ALA A 23 2.46 -5.80 -1.84
C ALA A 23 2.38 -6.74 -3.05
N ALA A 24 2.93 -6.34 -4.19
CA ALA A 24 2.99 -7.18 -5.39
C ALA A 24 3.96 -8.37 -5.22
N GLU A 25 5.12 -8.15 -4.59
CA GLU A 25 6.07 -9.22 -4.26
C GLU A 25 5.44 -10.26 -3.33
N LEU A 26 4.75 -9.81 -2.26
CA LEU A 26 4.05 -10.68 -1.33
C LEU A 26 2.94 -11.49 -2.01
N ALA A 27 2.20 -10.90 -2.95
CA ALA A 27 1.18 -11.61 -3.72
C ALA A 27 1.80 -12.69 -4.63
N GLY A 28 2.96 -12.40 -5.23
CA GLY A 28 3.74 -13.37 -5.99
C GLY A 28 4.21 -14.54 -5.14
N GLU A 29 4.79 -14.25 -3.97
CA GLU A 29 5.27 -15.27 -3.04
C GLU A 29 4.13 -16.11 -2.46
N ALA A 30 2.98 -15.50 -2.16
CA ALA A 30 1.77 -16.20 -1.73
C ALA A 30 1.34 -17.26 -2.77
N GLN A 31 1.39 -16.90 -4.06
CA GLN A 31 1.06 -17.81 -5.14
C GLN A 31 2.08 -18.94 -5.29
N LEU A 32 3.37 -18.62 -5.17
CA LEU A 32 4.44 -19.61 -5.18
C LEU A 32 4.27 -20.62 -4.03
N CYS A 33 3.98 -20.14 -2.83
CA CYS A 33 3.72 -20.98 -1.65
C CYS A 33 2.55 -21.93 -1.88
N ARG A 34 1.43 -21.46 -2.44
CA ARG A 34 0.28 -22.32 -2.77
C ARG A 34 0.62 -23.38 -3.81
N SER A 35 1.29 -23.00 -4.89
CA SER A 35 1.67 -23.95 -5.94
C SER A 35 2.66 -25.02 -5.44
N THR A 36 3.58 -24.62 -4.57
CA THR A 36 4.56 -25.50 -3.93
C THR A 36 3.90 -26.41 -2.91
N ALA A 37 2.93 -25.90 -2.14
CA ALA A 37 2.13 -26.70 -1.20
C ALA A 37 1.36 -27.83 -1.89
N VAL A 38 0.74 -27.54 -3.04
CA VAL A 38 0.06 -28.56 -3.87
C VAL A 38 1.06 -29.60 -4.39
N SER A 39 2.22 -29.15 -4.86
CA SER A 39 3.27 -30.04 -5.38
C SER A 39 3.83 -30.96 -4.28
N LEU A 40 4.10 -30.42 -3.08
CA LEU A 40 4.59 -31.19 -1.94
C LEU A 40 3.54 -32.17 -1.41
N GLY A 41 2.29 -31.73 -1.28
CA GLY A 41 1.19 -32.57 -0.81
C GLY A 41 0.86 -33.74 -1.73
N THR A 42 1.21 -33.64 -3.02
CA THR A 42 1.03 -34.72 -4.00
C THR A 42 2.28 -35.61 -4.16
N ALA A 43 3.49 -35.05 -3.99
CA ALA A 43 4.74 -35.78 -4.14
C ALA A 43 5.13 -36.61 -2.91
N VAL A 44 4.73 -36.19 -1.70
CA VAL A 44 5.06 -36.88 -0.45
C VAL A 44 3.82 -37.60 0.08
N SER A 45 3.91 -38.92 0.22
CA SER A 45 2.77 -39.70 0.72
C SER A 45 2.59 -39.60 2.24
N GLY A 46 1.32 -39.67 2.66
CA GLY A 46 0.95 -39.78 4.06
C GLY A 46 1.03 -38.47 4.84
N PRO A 47 1.07 -38.55 6.18
CA PRO A 47 0.90 -37.38 7.06
C PRO A 47 1.93 -36.27 6.85
N ALA A 48 3.13 -36.60 6.37
CA ALA A 48 4.18 -35.63 6.08
C ALA A 48 3.81 -34.73 4.89
N GLY A 49 3.25 -35.30 3.81
CA GLY A 49 2.77 -34.54 2.66
C GLY A 49 1.55 -33.69 2.99
N GLU A 50 0.60 -34.26 3.74
CA GLU A 50 -0.56 -33.54 4.26
C GLU A 50 -0.14 -32.33 5.10
N GLY A 51 0.81 -32.53 6.03
CA GLY A 51 1.35 -31.46 6.88
C GLY A 51 2.08 -30.39 6.08
N ALA A 52 2.92 -30.77 5.12
CA ALA A 52 3.64 -29.84 4.25
C ALA A 52 2.68 -29.01 3.37
N GLY A 53 1.66 -29.64 2.80
CA GLY A 53 0.63 -28.98 2.00
C GLY A 53 -0.21 -28.00 2.83
N ALA A 54 -0.61 -28.39 4.03
CA ALA A 54 -1.34 -27.52 4.95
C ALA A 54 -0.49 -26.30 5.38
N ALA A 55 0.77 -26.54 5.76
CA ALA A 55 1.69 -25.47 6.16
C ALA A 55 1.95 -24.47 5.01
N GLY A 56 2.25 -24.96 3.80
CA GLY A 56 2.48 -24.09 2.64
C GLY A 56 1.24 -23.29 2.22
N SER A 57 0.05 -23.91 2.28
CA SER A 57 -1.22 -23.21 1.98
C SER A 57 -1.55 -22.16 3.05
N GLY A 58 -1.31 -22.46 4.32
CA GLY A 58 -1.47 -21.53 5.43
C GLY A 58 -0.52 -20.34 5.31
N TRP A 59 0.74 -20.58 4.97
CA TRP A 59 1.72 -19.53 4.73
C TRP A 59 1.35 -18.65 3.54
N GLY A 60 0.92 -19.25 2.42
CA GLY A 60 0.44 -18.50 1.26
C GLY A 60 -0.74 -17.58 1.61
N THR A 61 -1.68 -18.05 2.44
CA THR A 61 -2.80 -17.21 2.93
C THR A 61 -2.32 -16.03 3.78
N ALA A 62 -1.35 -16.25 4.67
CA ALA A 62 -0.80 -15.19 5.51
C ALA A 62 -0.09 -14.11 4.69
N LEU A 63 0.70 -14.51 3.70
CA LEU A 63 1.38 -13.59 2.78
C LEU A 63 0.40 -12.78 1.94
N GLU A 64 -0.68 -13.40 1.46
CA GLU A 64 -1.73 -12.70 0.72
C GLU A 64 -2.41 -11.64 1.58
N LEU A 65 -2.77 -11.98 2.83
CA LEU A 65 -3.36 -11.01 3.76
C LEU A 65 -2.40 -9.85 4.03
N LEU A 66 -1.12 -10.14 4.26
CA LEU A 66 -0.12 -9.09 4.47
C LEU A 66 0.02 -8.20 3.23
N GLY A 67 0.10 -8.79 2.03
CA GLY A 67 0.17 -8.06 0.78
C GLY A 67 -1.03 -7.13 0.56
N GLN A 68 -2.25 -7.61 0.85
CA GLN A 68 -3.47 -6.79 0.79
C GLN A 68 -3.42 -5.60 1.74
N GLN A 69 -2.99 -5.79 3.00
CA GLN A 69 -2.88 -4.70 3.97
C GLN A 69 -1.79 -3.69 3.60
N THR A 70 -0.64 -4.17 3.12
CA THR A 70 0.44 -3.31 2.61
C THR A 70 -0.04 -2.48 1.41
N GLY A 71 -0.76 -3.09 0.47
CA GLY A 71 -1.32 -2.39 -0.69
C GLY A 71 -2.39 -1.35 -0.30
N ALA A 72 -3.24 -1.67 0.69
CA ALA A 72 -4.21 -0.73 1.23
C ALA A 72 -3.54 0.47 1.92
N LEU A 73 -2.44 0.25 2.65
CA LEU A 73 -1.65 1.31 3.26
C LEU A 73 -1.02 2.22 2.18
N ALA A 74 -0.40 1.63 1.16
CA ALA A 74 0.17 2.37 0.02
C ALA A 74 -0.88 3.28 -0.66
N ALA A 75 -2.07 2.73 -0.94
CA ALA A 75 -3.17 3.48 -1.53
C ALA A 75 -3.66 4.62 -0.63
N THR A 76 -3.72 4.39 0.68
CA THR A 76 -4.12 5.39 1.67
C THR A 76 -3.12 6.55 1.72
N LEU A 77 -1.82 6.26 1.71
CA LEU A 77 -0.77 7.27 1.72
C LEU A 77 -0.81 8.13 0.45
N SER A 78 -0.93 7.49 -0.71
CA SER A 78 -1.04 8.19 -2.01
C SER A 78 -2.26 9.12 -2.03
N ALA A 79 -3.42 8.62 -1.61
CA ALA A 79 -4.66 9.40 -1.56
C ALA A 79 -4.57 10.58 -0.57
N ALA A 80 -3.84 10.41 0.54
CA ALA A 80 -3.61 11.48 1.49
C ALA A 80 -2.74 12.60 0.88
N VAL A 81 -1.65 12.25 0.18
CA VAL A 81 -0.80 13.23 -0.51
C VAL A 81 -1.59 14.01 -1.56
N ASP A 82 -2.37 13.31 -2.40
CA ASP A 82 -3.22 13.95 -3.42
C ASP A 82 -4.22 14.93 -2.79
N SER A 83 -4.87 14.52 -1.70
CA SER A 83 -5.80 15.36 -0.95
C SER A 83 -5.13 16.63 -0.41
N TYR A 84 -3.93 16.50 0.16
CA TYR A 84 -3.17 17.64 0.66
C TYR A 84 -2.72 18.59 -0.46
N ARG A 85 -2.20 18.06 -1.58
CA ARG A 85 -1.82 18.88 -2.74
C ARG A 85 -3.01 19.63 -3.34
N ALA A 86 -4.19 18.99 -3.42
CA ALA A 86 -5.41 19.64 -3.88
C ALA A 86 -5.87 20.75 -2.92
N ALA A 87 -5.79 20.52 -1.61
CA ALA A 87 -6.12 21.53 -0.61
C ALA A 87 -5.16 22.73 -0.66
N ASP A 88 -3.87 22.50 -0.87
CA ASP A 88 -2.86 23.55 -1.02
C ASP A 88 -3.10 24.39 -2.27
N ALA A 89 -3.36 23.76 -3.42
CA ALA A 89 -3.72 24.46 -4.66
C ALA A 89 -4.97 25.36 -4.48
N ALA A 90 -6.03 24.83 -3.86
CA ALA A 90 -7.24 25.59 -3.58
C ALA A 90 -7.02 26.75 -2.58
N LEU A 91 -6.04 26.63 -1.67
CA LEU A 91 -5.64 27.73 -0.80
C LEU A 91 -4.85 28.79 -1.57
N ALA A 92 -3.89 28.38 -2.40
CA ALA A 92 -3.09 29.26 -3.24
C ALA A 92 -3.96 30.08 -4.19
N ASP A 93 -4.94 29.46 -4.85
CA ASP A 93 -5.91 30.14 -5.73
C ASP A 93 -6.70 31.23 -5.00
N ARG A 94 -7.16 30.95 -3.77
CA ARG A 94 -7.88 31.94 -2.94
C ARG A 94 -6.98 33.10 -2.54
N VAL A 95 -5.73 32.84 -2.21
CA VAL A 95 -4.74 33.89 -1.87
C VAL A 95 -4.44 34.76 -3.09
N LEU A 96 -4.27 34.16 -4.26
CA LEU A 96 -4.07 34.89 -5.51
C LEU A 96 -5.30 35.72 -5.86
N ALA A 97 -6.51 35.16 -5.79
CA ALA A 97 -7.75 35.90 -6.04
C ALA A 97 -7.91 37.11 -5.11
N GLY A 98 -7.64 36.94 -3.80
CA GLY A 98 -7.69 38.04 -2.83
C GLY A 98 -6.67 39.16 -3.08
N ARG A 99 -5.52 38.84 -3.69
CA ARG A 99 -4.50 39.83 -4.09
C ARG A 99 -4.87 40.62 -5.35
N HIS A 100 -5.70 40.05 -6.22
CA HIS A 100 -6.13 40.68 -7.47
C HIS A 100 -7.39 41.53 -7.32
N THR A 101 -8.09 41.49 -6.19
CA THR A 101 -9.19 42.42 -5.88
C THR A 101 -8.60 43.84 -5.72
N PRO A 102 -8.80 44.78 -6.66
CA PRO A 102 -8.29 46.13 -6.50
C PRO A 102 -9.06 46.79 -5.36
N ALA A 103 -8.35 47.51 -4.49
CA ALA A 103 -8.97 48.37 -3.50
C ALA A 103 -9.82 49.43 -4.24
N VAL A 104 -11.13 49.19 -4.31
CA VAL A 104 -12.09 50.22 -4.74
C VAL A 104 -12.02 51.31 -3.68
N ARG A 105 -11.38 52.43 -4.05
CA ARG A 105 -11.45 53.71 -3.34
C ARG A 105 -12.70 54.45 -3.77
#